data_AF-A0A2N3F2G8-F1
#
_entry.id   AF-A0A2N3F2G8-F1
#
_cell.length_a   1.000
_cell.length_b   1.000
_cell.length_c   1.000
_cell.angle_alpha   90.00
_cell.angle_beta   90.00
_cell.angle_gamma   90.00
#
_symmetry.space_group_name_H-M   'P 1'
#
loop_
_entity.id
_entity.type
_entity.pdbx_description
1 polymer ?
#
loop_
_entity_poly.entity_id
_entity_poly.type
_entity_poly.pdbx_seq_one_letter_code
_entity_poly.pdbx_strand_id
1 'polypeptide(L)'
;MSRSIMPIVDDATRMYFGPLLERDALGGNKDQVGSIDNATGTFGKSYVGDVDKIVAELREDDAVMSADTVLVTIPNQLGAEFNRVTFDALVEIRDQLS
;
A
#
# COMPACT_ATOMS: atom_id res chain seq x y z
N MET A 1 -1.07 -8.24 10.63
CA MET A 1 -2.23 -7.88 9.79
C MET A 1 -1.73 -7.58 8.39
N SER A 2 -2.57 -7.71 7.35
CA SER A 2 -2.18 -7.29 6.00
C SER A 2 -2.44 -5.79 5.82
N ARG A 3 -1.52 -5.08 5.15
CA ARG A 3 -1.69 -3.69 4.72
C ARG A 3 -1.42 -3.61 3.22
N SER A 4 -2.25 -2.85 2.51
CA SER A 4 -2.04 -2.60 1.07
C SER A 4 -1.36 -1.25 0.89
N ILE A 5 -0.29 -1.19 0.10
CA ILE A 5 0.45 0.04 -0.17
C ILE A 5 0.44 0.27 -1.70
N MET A 6 -0.02 1.43 -2.13
CA MET A 6 -0.20 1.81 -3.54
C MET A 6 0.48 3.16 -3.80
N PRO A 7 1.80 3.15 -4.05
CA PRO A 7 2.59 4.36 -4.24
C PRO A 7 2.30 5.00 -5.60
N ILE A 8 2.18 6.32 -5.61
CA ILE A 8 2.00 7.16 -6.79
C ILE A 8 3.31 7.92 -7.01
N VAL A 9 4.13 7.41 -7.93
CA VAL A 9 5.49 7.90 -8.19
C VAL A 9 5.70 8.38 -9.63
N ASP A 10 4.76 8.07 -10.53
CA ASP A 10 4.77 8.45 -11.93
C ASP A 10 3.34 8.53 -12.50
N ASP A 11 3.22 8.87 -13.78
CA ASP A 11 1.92 8.98 -14.45
C ASP A 11 1.21 7.62 -14.58
N ALA A 12 1.96 6.53 -14.72
CA ALA A 12 1.40 5.18 -14.84
C ALA A 12 0.74 4.74 -13.52
N THR A 13 1.46 4.83 -12.42
CA THR A 13 0.93 4.55 -11.07
C THR A 13 -0.21 5.48 -10.72
N ARG A 14 -0.15 6.77 -11.11
CA ARG A 14 -1.29 7.69 -10.98
C ARG A 14 -2.51 7.24 -11.77
N MET A 15 -2.33 6.76 -13.00
CA MET A 15 -3.44 6.25 -13.82
C MET A 15 -4.11 5.02 -13.18
N TYR A 16 -3.31 4.06 -12.69
CA TYR A 16 -3.84 2.80 -12.16
C TYR A 16 -4.33 2.89 -10.70
N PHE A 17 -3.67 3.69 -9.85
CA PHE A 17 -4.01 3.85 -8.44
C PHE A 17 -4.84 5.11 -8.15
N GLY A 18 -5.02 6.00 -9.12
CA GLY A 18 -5.83 7.22 -9.00
C GLY A 18 -7.23 6.97 -8.42
N PRO A 19 -7.99 5.95 -8.88
CA PRO A 19 -9.31 5.64 -8.29
C PRO A 19 -9.23 5.27 -6.80
N LEU A 20 -8.12 4.69 -6.36
CA LEU A 20 -7.89 4.30 -4.96
C LEU A 20 -7.46 5.51 -4.13
N LEU A 21 -6.72 6.46 -4.73
CA LEU A 21 -6.40 7.76 -4.12
C LEU A 21 -7.65 8.61 -3.92
N GLU A 22 -8.55 8.64 -4.89
CA GLU A 22 -9.84 9.33 -4.75
C GLU A 22 -10.67 8.71 -3.62
N ARG A 23 -10.71 7.38 -3.53
CA ARG A 23 -11.42 6.67 -2.45
C ARG A 23 -10.80 6.93 -1.08
N ASP A 24 -9.48 7.03 -1.01
CA ASP A 24 -8.74 7.39 0.19
C ASP A 24 -9.12 8.79 0.68
N ALA A 25 -9.13 9.78 -0.22
CA ALA A 25 -9.53 11.16 0.09
C ALA A 25 -10.97 11.28 0.63
N LEU A 26 -11.84 10.33 0.28
CA LEU A 26 -13.22 10.22 0.78
C LEU A 26 -13.34 9.42 2.10
N GLY A 27 -12.23 8.99 2.69
CA GLY A 27 -12.18 8.22 3.94
C GLY A 27 -12.47 6.72 3.78
N GLY A 28 -12.35 6.18 2.56
CA GLY A 28 -12.65 4.79 2.21
C GLY A 28 -11.54 3.76 2.50
N ASN A 29 -10.45 4.16 3.14
CA ASN A 29 -9.29 3.32 3.48
C ASN A 29 -9.32 2.81 4.93
N LYS A 30 -10.50 2.38 5.40
CA LYS A 30 -10.64 1.73 6.71
C LYS A 30 -10.54 0.22 6.57
N ASP A 31 -10.17 -0.45 7.68
CA ASP A 31 -10.16 -1.91 7.77
C ASP A 31 -11.50 -2.48 7.26
N GLN A 32 -11.43 -3.42 6.33
CA GLN A 32 -12.60 -4.14 5.82
C GLN A 32 -12.46 -5.63 6.13
N VAL A 33 -13.53 -6.23 6.65
CA VAL A 33 -13.63 -7.67 6.78
C VAL A 33 -14.17 -8.20 5.45
N GLY A 34 -13.39 -9.05 4.76
CA GLY A 34 -13.80 -9.66 3.50
C GLY A 34 -13.44 -11.15 3.46
N SER A 35 -14.16 -11.91 2.65
CA SER A 35 -13.88 -13.33 2.42
C SER A 35 -13.17 -13.49 1.09
N ILE A 36 -11.97 -14.09 1.08
CA ILE A 36 -11.35 -14.62 -0.14
C ILE A 36 -11.31 -16.14 0.02
N ASP A 37 -11.88 -16.86 -0.96
CA ASP A 37 -11.72 -18.30 -1.16
C ASP A 37 -11.80 -19.16 0.12
N ASN A 38 -12.92 -19.03 0.86
CA ASN A 38 -13.21 -19.76 2.11
C ASN A 38 -12.33 -19.43 3.33
N ALA A 39 -11.53 -18.37 3.28
CA ALA A 39 -10.80 -17.83 4.42
C ALA A 39 -11.31 -16.42 4.78
N THR A 40 -11.65 -16.23 6.06
CA THR A 40 -11.95 -14.90 6.61
C THR A 40 -10.65 -14.12 6.75
N GLY A 41 -10.45 -13.10 5.92
CA GLY A 41 -9.31 -12.18 6.00
C GLY A 41 -9.77 -10.82 6.50
N THR A 42 -9.05 -10.25 7.47
CA THR A 42 -9.13 -8.82 7.73
C THR A 42 -8.23 -8.10 6.73
N PHE A 43 -8.82 -7.36 5.80
CA PHE A 43 -8.10 -6.43 4.95
C PHE A 43 -7.83 -5.19 5.78
N GLY A 44 -6.56 -4.96 6.11
CA GLY A 44 -6.18 -3.79 6.85
C GLY A 44 -6.28 -2.52 6.02
N LYS A 45 -6.10 -1.38 6.71
CA LYS A 45 -5.88 -0.06 6.13
C LYS A 45 -5.01 -0.12 4.88
N SER A 46 -5.44 0.60 3.86
CA SER A 46 -4.67 0.81 2.64
C SER A 46 -4.00 2.18 2.69
N TYR A 47 -2.80 2.28 2.13
CA TYR A 47 -1.98 3.49 2.04
C TYR A 47 -1.85 3.85 0.57
N VAL A 48 -2.30 5.04 0.18
CA VAL A 48 -2.32 5.46 -1.23
C VAL A 48 -1.86 6.91 -1.34
N GLY A 49 -0.87 7.17 -2.18
CA GLY A 49 -0.33 8.51 -2.36
C GLY A 49 1.13 8.52 -2.78
N ASP A 50 1.74 9.68 -2.73
CA ASP A 50 3.19 9.79 -2.87
C ASP A 50 3.92 9.11 -1.70
N VAL A 51 5.23 8.93 -1.86
CA VAL A 51 6.09 8.27 -0.87
C VAL A 51 6.02 8.97 0.48
N ASP A 52 6.11 10.31 0.49
CA ASP A 52 6.15 11.10 1.73
C ASP A 52 4.86 10.94 2.54
N LYS A 53 3.69 11.02 1.89
CA LYS A 53 2.40 10.79 2.53
C LYS A 53 2.34 9.37 3.10
N ILE A 54 2.71 8.36 2.32
CA ILE A 54 2.65 6.96 2.75
C ILE A 54 3.56 6.73 3.95
N VAL A 55 4.79 7.26 3.94
CA VAL A 55 5.73 7.17 5.07
C VAL A 55 5.13 7.82 6.31
N ALA A 56 4.54 9.01 6.20
CA ALA A 56 3.88 9.67 7.31
C ALA A 56 2.74 8.82 7.88
N GLU A 57 1.90 8.24 7.03
CA GLU A 57 0.79 7.40 7.48
C GLU A 57 1.23 6.06 8.09
N LEU A 58 2.33 5.48 7.61
CA LEU A 58 2.91 4.24 8.14
C LEU A 58 3.58 4.45 9.50
N ARG A 59 4.19 5.62 9.73
CA ARG A 59 4.75 5.99 11.05
C ARG A 59 3.67 6.07 12.14
N GLU A 60 2.44 6.40 11.75
CA GLU A 60 1.28 6.46 12.65
C GLU A 60 0.55 5.12 12.80
N ASP A 61 0.96 4.06 12.09
CA ASP A 61 0.38 2.72 12.22
C ASP A 61 1.19 1.88 13.20
N ASP A 62 0.72 1.83 14.45
CA ASP A 62 1.34 1.03 15.52
C ASP A 62 1.59 -0.42 15.10
N ALA A 63 0.70 -1.03 14.31
CA ALA A 63 0.86 -2.43 13.89
C ALA A 63 1.98 -2.62 12.86
N VAL A 64 2.32 -1.58 12.10
CA VAL A 64 3.48 -1.57 11.19
C VAL A 64 4.74 -1.28 11.99
N MET A 65 4.72 -0.25 12.84
CA MET A 65 5.90 0.19 13.59
C MET A 65 6.34 -0.78 14.68
N SER A 66 5.43 -1.59 15.22
CA SER A 66 5.76 -2.63 16.19
C SER A 66 6.20 -3.96 15.55
N ALA A 67 6.20 -4.07 14.22
CA ALA A 67 6.51 -5.32 13.54
C ALA A 67 8.01 -5.48 13.32
N ASP A 68 8.57 -6.64 13.71
CA ASP A 68 9.96 -6.98 13.41
C ASP A 68 10.20 -7.23 11.91
N THR A 69 9.14 -7.50 11.14
CA THR A 69 9.20 -7.76 9.70
C THR A 69 7.87 -7.42 9.05
N VAL A 70 7.94 -6.72 7.92
CA VAL A 70 6.78 -6.44 7.06
C VAL A 70 6.91 -7.26 5.77
N LEU A 71 5.92 -8.11 5.51
CA LEU A 71 5.81 -8.83 4.24
C LEU A 71 5.07 -7.96 3.23
N VAL A 72 5.69 -7.71 2.07
CA VAL A 72 5.09 -6.94 0.99
C VAL A 72 4.90 -7.81 -0.25
N THR A 73 3.71 -7.75 -0.84
CA THR A 73 3.32 -8.57 -1.99
C THR A 73 3.08 -7.66 -3.18
N ILE A 74 3.95 -7.73 -4.17
CA ILE A 74 3.94 -6.88 -5.39
C ILE A 74 3.70 -7.68 -6.70
N PRO A 75 2.87 -8.73 -6.77
CA PRO A 75 2.38 -9.20 -8.05
C PRO A 75 1.07 -8.50 -8.38
N ASN A 76 1.10 -7.59 -9.34
CA ASN A 76 -0.10 -7.20 -10.08
C ASN A 76 -0.01 -7.66 -11.55
N GLN A 77 -1.17 -7.70 -12.20
CA GLN A 77 -1.31 -8.16 -13.58
C GLN A 77 -0.93 -7.09 -14.63
N LEU A 78 -0.29 -5.99 -14.21
CA LEU A 78 0.07 -4.87 -15.08
C LEU A 78 1.46 -5.03 -15.73
N GLY A 79 2.18 -6.11 -15.38
CA GLY A 79 3.43 -6.51 -16.03
C GLY A 79 4.68 -6.26 -15.19
N ALA A 80 5.80 -6.82 -15.63
CA ALA A 80 7.07 -6.82 -14.89
C ALA A 80 7.60 -5.41 -14.61
N GLU A 81 7.50 -4.49 -15.58
CA GLU A 81 8.01 -3.13 -15.42
C GLU A 81 7.20 -2.35 -14.38
N PHE A 82 5.88 -2.48 -14.40
CA PHE A 82 5.03 -1.84 -13.39
C PHE A 82 5.29 -2.41 -11.99
N ASN A 83 5.50 -3.73 -11.88
CA ASN A 83 5.89 -4.36 -10.62
C ASN A 83 7.28 -3.87 -10.15
N ARG A 84 8.23 -3.64 -11.05
CA ARG A 84 9.56 -3.06 -10.74
C ARG A 84 9.41 -1.65 -10.16
N VAL A 85 8.67 -0.77 -10.84
CA VAL A 85 8.41 0.60 -10.36
C VAL A 85 7.78 0.58 -8.95
N THR A 86 6.79 -0.28 -8.75
CA THR A 86 6.15 -0.43 -7.43
C THR A 86 7.14 -0.96 -6.37
N PHE A 87 8.02 -1.90 -6.72
CA PHE A 87 9.07 -2.41 -5.83
C PHE A 87 10.09 -1.34 -5.46
N ASP A 88 10.55 -0.56 -6.43
CA ASP A 88 11.51 0.52 -6.19
C ASP A 88 10.92 1.57 -5.23
N ALA A 89 9.64 1.93 -5.39
CA ALA A 89 8.94 2.82 -4.46
C ALA A 89 8.83 2.25 -3.03
N LEU A 90 8.63 0.94 -2.89
CA LEU A 90 8.58 0.28 -1.58
C LEU A 90 9.96 0.20 -0.91
N VAL A 91 11.03 0.07 -1.69
CA VAL A 91 12.40 0.19 -1.20
C VAL A 91 12.65 1.59 -0.65
N GLU A 92 12.21 2.63 -1.36
CA GLU A 92 12.32 4.01 -0.89
C GLU A 92 11.54 4.25 0.41
N ILE A 93 10.29 3.78 0.47
CA ILE A 93 9.46 3.86 1.69
C ILE A 93 10.17 3.18 2.87
N ARG A 94 10.72 1.98 2.67
CA ARG A 94 11.47 1.25 3.70
C ARG A 94 12.66 2.08 4.19
N ASP A 95 13.44 2.65 3.29
CA ASP A 95 14.64 3.43 3.65
C ASP A 95 14.32 4.71 4.41
N GLN A 96 13.11 5.26 4.23
CA GLN A 96 12.63 6.40 5.03
C GLN A 96 12.01 6.00 6.39
N LEU A 97 11.65 4.72 6.56
CA LEU A 97 11.08 4.19 7.81
C LEU A 97 12.14 3.65 8.79
N SER A 98 13.32 3.27 8.29
CA SER A 98 14.48 2.85 9.11
C SER A 98 15.16 4.01 9.82
#